data_AF-A0A965PRI7-F1
#
_entry.id   AF-A0A965PRI7-F1
#
_cell.length_a   1.000
_cell.length_b   1.000
_cell.length_c   1.000
_cell.angle_alpha   90.00
_cell.angle_beta   90.00
_cell.angle_gamma   90.00
#
_symmetry.space_group_name_H-M   'P 1'
#
loop_
_entity.id
_entity.type
_entity.pdbx_description
1 polymer ?
#
loop_
_entity_poly.entity_id
_entity_poly.type
_entity_poly.pdbx_seq_one_letter_code
_entity_poly.pdbx_strand_id
1 'polypeptide(L)' 'MASYTREFLIDAYLWRFLKAISIERLLILEEIANKTYDKYGKDGFRERASLDAEYIKQYKEYLKCQK' A
#
# COMPACT_ATOMS: atom_id res chain seq x y z
N MET A 1 -5.42 -8.80 16.73
CA MET A 1 -4.53 -8.68 15.55
C MET A 1 -4.78 -7.33 14.91
N ALA A 2 -3.75 -6.52 14.67
CA ALA A 2 -3.92 -5.20 14.07
C ALA A 2 -4.52 -5.37 12.66
N SER A 3 -5.81 -5.06 12.52
CA SER A 3 -6.44 -5.04 11.20
C SER A 3 -5.98 -3.78 10.49
N TYR A 4 -4.99 -3.92 9.60
CA TYR A 4 -4.64 -2.87 8.66
C TYR A 4 -5.88 -2.47 7.85
N THR A 5 -6.12 -1.16 7.74
CA THR A 5 -7.20 -0.60 6.92
C THR A 5 -6.87 -0.74 5.43
N ARG A 6 -7.89 -0.57 4.59
CA ARG A 6 -7.72 -0.49 3.14
C ARG A 6 -6.72 0.59 2.75
N GLU A 7 -6.95 1.81 3.22
CA GLU A 7 -6.13 2.99 2.94
C GLU A 7 -4.67 2.73 3.31
N PHE A 8 -4.41 2.19 4.51
CA PHE A 8 -3.06 1.87 4.95
C PHE A 8 -2.33 0.91 4.00
N LEU A 9 -3.02 -0.12 3.48
CA LEU A 9 -2.40 -1.09 2.59
C LEU A 9 -2.15 -0.50 1.19
N ILE A 10 -3.06 0.34 0.71
CA ILE A 10 -2.90 1.04 -0.56
C ILE A 10 -1.76 2.05 -0.46
N ASP A 11 -1.71 2.84 0.60
CA ASP A 11 -0.62 3.80 0.83
C ASP A 11 0.73 3.09 0.97
N ALA A 12 0.77 1.95 1.67
CA ALA A 12 1.96 1.12 1.77
C ALA A 12 2.42 0.65 0.37
N TYR A 13 1.49 0.23 -0.49
CA TYR A 13 1.81 -0.16 -1.87
C TYR A 13 2.36 1.02 -2.68
N LEU A 14 1.71 2.19 -2.60
CA LEU A 14 2.12 3.39 -3.34
C LEU A 14 3.45 3.96 -2.84
N TRP A 15 3.78 3.76 -1.56
CA TRP A 15 5.04 4.20 -0.95
C TRP A 15 6.28 3.70 -1.73
N ARG A 16 6.22 2.51 -2.32
CA ARG A 16 7.28 1.96 -3.20
C ARG A 16 7.56 2.84 -4.42
N PHE A 17 6.52 3.50 -4.94
CA PHE A 17 6.57 4.22 -6.20
C PHE A 17 6.71 5.74 -6.05
N LEU A 18 6.54 6.27 -4.83
CA LEU A 18 6.60 7.72 -4.55
C LEU A 18 7.84 8.42 -5.10
N LYS A 19 8.98 7.74 -5.17
CA LYS A 19 10.24 8.31 -5.67
C LYS A 19 10.59 7.88 -7.11
N ALA A 20 9.80 6.99 -7.69
CA ALA A 20 10.14 6.33 -8.96
C ALA A 20 9.30 6.81 -10.14
N ILE A 21 8.11 7.36 -9.90
CA ILE A 21 7.16 7.73 -10.96
C ILE A 21 6.54 9.11 -10.72
N SER A 22 5.95 9.68 -11.78
CA SER A 22 5.19 10.92 -11.70
C SER A 22 3.87 10.75 -10.93
N ILE A 23 3.33 11.87 -10.44
CA ILE A 23 2.06 11.92 -9.70
C ILE A 23 0.91 11.34 -10.53
N GLU A 24 0.85 11.63 -11.82
CA GLU A 24 -0.20 11.10 -12.71
C GLU A 24 -0.20 9.56 -12.76
N ARG A 25 0.99 8.94 -12.80
CA ARG A 25 1.11 7.48 -12.77
C ARG A 25 0.78 6.91 -11.38
N LEU A 26 1.09 7.64 -10.32
CA LEU A 26 0.69 7.28 -8.96
C LEU A 26 -0.84 7.21 -8.81
N LEU A 27 -1.58 8.18 -9.36
CA LEU A 27 -3.05 8.18 -9.33
C LEU A 27 -3.63 6.95 -10.06
N ILE A 28 -3.05 6.57 -11.19
CA ILE A 28 -3.46 5.35 -11.92
C ILE A 28 -3.19 4.09 -11.07
N LEU A 29 -2.02 4.01 -10.42
CA LEU A 29 -1.69 2.88 -9.54
C LEU A 29 -2.61 2.83 -8.31
N GLU A 30 -2.98 3.98 -7.76
CA GLU A 30 -3.94 4.07 -6.67
C GLU A 30 -5.31 3.52 -7.07
N GLU A 31 -5.81 3.88 -8.25
CA GLU A 31 -7.08 3.38 -8.76
C GLU A 31 -7.03 1.85 -8.96
N ILE A 32 -5.94 1.33 -9.53
CA ILE A 32 -5.73 -0.11 -9.70
C ILE A 32 -5.66 -0.81 -8.34
N ALA A 33 -4.94 -0.24 -7.37
CA ALA A 33 -4.81 -0.80 -6.03
C ALA A 33 -6.17 -0.87 -5.32
N ASN A 34 -6.96 0.20 -5.43
CA ASN A 34 -8.33 0.28 -4.93
C ASN A 34 -9.21 -0.84 -5.52
N LYS A 35 -9.25 -0.97 -6.86
CA LYS A 35 -10.00 -2.04 -7.54
C LYS A 35 -9.52 -3.43 -7.15
N THR A 36 -8.21 -3.61 -6.97
CA THR A 36 -7.62 -4.89 -6.57
C THR A 36 -8.04 -5.24 -5.14
N TYR A 37 -8.03 -4.28 -4.23
CA TYR A 37 -8.52 -4.47 -2.86
C TYR A 37 -10.02 -4.80 -2.85
N ASP A 38 -10.84 -4.07 -3.59
CA ASP A 38 -12.29 -4.35 -3.68
C ASP A 38 -12.59 -5.74 -4.23
N LYS A 39 -11.79 -6.21 -5.20
CA LYS A 39 -12.00 -7.51 -5.84
C LYS A 39 -11.51 -8.69 -5.01
N TYR A 40 -10.36 -8.57 -4.35
CA TYR A 40 -9.70 -9.70 -3.68
C TYR A 40 -9.69 -9.59 -2.15
N GLY A 41 -10.17 -8.48 -1.60
CA GLY A 41 -10.12 -8.20 -0.18
C GLY A 41 -8.70 -8.01 0.34
N LYS A 42 -8.60 -7.93 1.67
CA LYS A 42 -7.36 -7.60 2.39
C LYS A 42 -6.22 -8.57 2.12
N ASP A 43 -6.43 -9.87 2.35
CA ASP A 43 -5.34 -10.85 2.25
C ASP A 43 -4.94 -11.10 0.79
N GLY A 44 -5.93 -11.13 -0.12
CA GLY A 44 -5.66 -11.25 -1.55
C GLY A 44 -4.94 -10.05 -2.15
N PHE A 45 -5.16 -8.85 -1.62
CA PHE A 45 -4.38 -7.66 -1.98
C PHE A 45 -2.95 -7.75 -1.45
N ARG A 46 -2.75 -8.16 -0.19
CA ARG A 46 -1.41 -8.26 0.42
C ARG A 46 -0.49 -9.21 -0.35
N GLU A 47 -1.02 -10.35 -0.78
CA GLU A 47 -0.28 -11.32 -1.59
C GLU A 47 0.12 -10.72 -2.95
N ARG A 48 -0.84 -10.12 -3.67
CA ARG A 48 -0.63 -9.54 -5.01
C ARG A 48 0.25 -8.30 -5.01
N ALA A 49 0.13 -7.47 -3.99
CA ALA A 49 0.92 -6.26 -3.81
C ALA A 49 2.29 -6.54 -3.16
N SER A 50 2.58 -7.80 -2.79
CA SER A 50 3.79 -8.20 -2.07
C SER A 50 4.02 -7.35 -0.81
N LEU A 51 2.95 -7.18 -0.04
CA LEU A 51 2.94 -6.45 1.23
C LEU A 51 3.18 -7.41 2.40
N ASP A 52 4.42 -7.88 2.47
CA ASP A 52 4.90 -8.75 3.54
C ASP A 52 4.90 -8.04 4.89
N ALA A 53 4.93 -8.83 5.97
CA ALA A 53 4.94 -8.29 7.33
C ALA A 53 6.13 -7.34 7.58
N GLU A 54 7.30 -7.64 6.99
CA GLU A 54 8.48 -6.80 7.09
C GLU A 54 8.28 -5.46 6.37
N TYR A 55 7.74 -5.48 5.16
CA TYR A 55 7.49 -4.26 4.38
C TYR A 55 6.48 -3.35 5.08
N ILE A 56 5.40 -3.93 5.62
CA ILE A 56 4.42 -3.19 6.42
C ILE A 56 5.05 -2.58 7.67
N LYS A 57 5.98 -3.30 8.32
CA LYS A 57 6.73 -2.77 9.47
C LYS A 57 7.57 -1.56 9.08
N GLN A 58 8.32 -1.64 7.98
CA GLN A 58 9.12 -0.53 7.46
C GLN A 58 8.26 0.69 7.13
N TYR A 59 7.12 0.48 6.45
CA TYR A 59 6.20 1.56 6.14
C TYR A 59 5.62 2.20 7.41
N LYS A 60 5.28 1.40 8.42
CA LYS A 60 4.82 1.90 9.71
C LYS A 60 5.90 2.69 10.46
N GLU A 61 7.16 2.29 10.35
CA GLU A 61 8.30 3.03 10.92
C GLU A 61 8.51 4.37 10.18
N TYR A 62 8.41 4.36 8.85
CA TYR A 62 8.45 5.58 8.03
C TYR A 62 7.38 6.59 8.47
N LEU A 63 6.13 6.15 8.68
CA LEU A 63 5.04 7.01 9.16
C LEU A 63 5.28 7.57 10.58
N LYS A 64 6.03 6.87 11.43
CA LYS A 64 6.40 7.39 12.76
C LYS A 64 7.44 8.49 12.68
N CYS A 65 8.41 8.38 11.75
CA CYS A 65 9.46 9.37 11.56
C CYS A 65 9.00 10.65 10.83
N GLN A 66 7.82 10.62 10.20
CA GLN A 66 7.20 11.78 9.56
C GLN A 66 6.38 12.66 10.54
N LYS A 67 6.24 12.25 11.81
CA LYS A 67 5.63 13.03 12.89
C LYS A 67 6.69 13.82 13.65
#